data_AF-A0A0L0C906-F1
#
_entry.id   AF-A0A0L0C906-F1
#
_cell.length_a   1.000
_cell.length_b   1.000
_cell.length_c   1.000
_cell.angle_alpha   90.00
_cell.angle_beta   90.00
_cell.angle_gamma   90.00
#
_symmetry.space_group_name_H-M   'P 1'
#
loop_
_entity.id
_entity.type
_entity.pdbx_description
1 polymer ?
#
loop_
_entity_poly.entity_id
_entity_poly.type
_entity_poly.pdbx_seq_one_letter_code
_entity_poly.pdbx_strand_id
1 'polypeptide(L)'
;MTMKKQLRLLAKPYYWVNILMALSYLIAKKTIPICSRIFKHRGEDEMCDLDSRETEILFFLLIVIMIRSRKTGSVTMINYLSSSFLYTKVANAILWAYSDFRYGLGFLLLCVLVGMLLPEPTYKGPEHITYFRTAQSFEDELARDKRINWLICFYTVWNPSCVNFAPIFAELSAEYNLDNLKFGKIDIGRFPEMAQKYRISDSSFSRQLPTVILFQNGKESERRPMADAKGKLQKFFFSSDNVRAAFGLNNLYKQCVENPIPVKAAVKQNAAAIKKSQ
;
A
#
# COMPACT_ATOMS: atom_id res chain seq x y z
N MET A 1 -6.36 1.53 -13.07
CA MET A 1 -5.41 0.49 -13.59
C MET A 1 -6.11 -0.37 -14.61
N THR A 2 -5.50 -0.63 -15.77
CA THR A 2 -6.07 -1.49 -16.83
C THR A 2 -6.13 -2.96 -16.38
N MET A 3 -7.22 -3.67 -16.71
CA MET A 3 -7.40 -5.12 -16.41
C MET A 3 -6.18 -5.98 -16.80
N LYS A 4 -5.52 -5.66 -17.92
CA LYS A 4 -4.30 -6.33 -18.37
C LYS A 4 -3.13 -6.22 -17.36
N LYS A 5 -2.96 -5.07 -16.71
CA LYS A 5 -1.91 -4.84 -15.69
C LYS A 5 -2.20 -5.66 -14.44
N GLN A 6 -3.47 -5.75 -14.05
CA GLN A 6 -3.91 -6.59 -12.93
C GLN A 6 -3.65 -8.08 -13.23
N LEU A 7 -4.04 -8.57 -14.41
CA LEU A 7 -3.82 -9.97 -14.78
C LEU A 7 -2.33 -10.35 -14.83
N ARG A 8 -1.49 -9.46 -15.38
CA ARG A 8 -0.03 -9.65 -15.38
C ARG A 8 0.56 -9.69 -13.96
N LEU A 9 -0.02 -8.93 -13.03
CA LEU A 9 0.40 -8.94 -11.64
C LEU A 9 -0.06 -10.24 -10.94
N LEU A 10 -1.29 -10.72 -11.20
CA LEU A 10 -1.76 -12.03 -10.72
C LEU A 10 -0.94 -13.21 -11.26
N ALA A 11 -0.36 -13.07 -12.45
CA ALA A 11 0.53 -14.09 -13.02
C ALA A 11 1.86 -14.25 -12.26
N LYS A 12 2.17 -13.37 -11.29
CA LYS A 12 3.40 -13.50 -10.48
C LYS A 12 3.32 -14.72 -9.56
N PRO A 13 4.44 -15.45 -9.36
CA PRO A 13 4.49 -16.66 -8.52
C PRO A 13 3.92 -16.46 -7.12
N TYR A 14 4.11 -15.27 -6.54
CA TYR A 14 3.54 -14.89 -5.25
C TYR A 14 2.05 -15.24 -5.11
N TYR A 15 1.20 -14.81 -6.05
CA TYR A 15 -0.24 -15.00 -5.91
C TYR A 15 -0.64 -16.47 -6.04
N TRP A 16 -0.03 -17.19 -6.98
CA TRP A 16 -0.31 -18.62 -7.19
C TRP A 16 0.11 -19.48 -6.00
N VAL A 17 1.30 -19.25 -5.46
CA VAL A 17 1.78 -19.97 -4.28
C VAL A 17 0.88 -19.68 -3.08
N ASN A 18 0.49 -18.42 -2.86
CA ASN A 18 -0.41 -18.07 -1.76
C ASN A 18 -1.83 -18.64 -1.95
N ILE A 19 -2.35 -18.73 -3.18
CA ILE A 19 -3.62 -19.42 -3.47
C ILE A 19 -3.51 -20.92 -3.15
N LEU A 20 -2.42 -21.56 -3.58
CA LEU A 20 -2.18 -22.98 -3.30
C LEU A 20 -2.08 -23.23 -1.78
N MET A 21 -1.35 -22.38 -1.05
CA MET A 21 -1.28 -22.45 0.40
C MET A 21 -2.65 -22.24 1.06
N ALA A 22 -3.44 -21.31 0.53
CA ALA A 22 -4.78 -21.01 1.04
C ALA A 22 -5.75 -22.18 0.88
N LEU A 23 -5.61 -22.96 -0.21
CA LEU A 23 -6.42 -24.14 -0.50
C LEU A 23 -5.81 -25.44 0.03
N SER A 24 -4.60 -25.39 0.60
CA SER A 24 -3.81 -26.57 0.93
C SER A 24 -4.54 -27.57 1.83
N TYR A 25 -5.21 -27.09 2.89
CA TYR A 25 -5.97 -27.97 3.79
C TYR A 25 -7.18 -28.61 3.08
N LEU A 26 -7.96 -27.81 2.35
CA LEU A 26 -9.13 -28.30 1.61
C LEU A 26 -8.75 -29.32 0.54
N ILE A 27 -7.67 -29.06 -0.20
CA ILE A 27 -7.12 -29.99 -1.20
C ILE A 27 -6.67 -31.28 -0.52
N ALA A 28 -5.92 -31.19 0.58
CA ALA A 28 -5.47 -32.37 1.31
C ALA A 28 -6.63 -33.22 1.84
N LYS A 29 -7.70 -32.57 2.31
CA LYS A 29 -8.89 -33.24 2.86
C LYS A 29 -9.77 -33.88 1.79
N LYS A 30 -10.00 -33.20 0.66
CA LYS A 30 -10.90 -33.68 -0.41
C LYS A 30 -10.21 -34.57 -1.45
N THR A 31 -8.90 -34.63 -1.48
CA THR A 31 -8.15 -35.50 -2.39
C THR A 31 -7.90 -36.85 -1.72
N ILE A 32 -8.69 -37.86 -2.07
CA ILE A 32 -8.69 -39.23 -1.48
C ILE A 32 -7.27 -39.81 -1.21
N PRO A 33 -6.33 -39.83 -2.17
CA PRO A 33 -5.01 -40.43 -1.94
C PRO A 33 -4.10 -39.63 -0.99
N ILE A 34 -4.36 -38.32 -0.83
CA ILE A 34 -3.63 -37.45 0.10
C ILE A 34 -4.28 -37.58 1.48
N CYS A 35 -5.60 -37.51 1.52
CA CYS A 35 -6.39 -37.60 2.74
C CYS A 35 -6.10 -38.90 3.50
N SER A 36 -6.13 -40.04 2.80
CA SER A 36 -5.90 -41.36 3.41
C SER A 36 -4.48 -41.57 3.95
N ARG A 37 -3.50 -40.76 3.53
CA ARG A 37 -2.13 -40.80 4.07
C ARG A 37 -1.95 -39.88 5.26
N ILE A 38 -2.55 -38.69 5.22
CA ILE A 38 -2.34 -37.64 6.22
C ILE A 38 -3.26 -37.79 7.43
N PHE A 39 -4.53 -38.16 7.23
CA PHE A 39 -5.55 -38.15 8.28
C PHE A 39 -5.87 -39.53 8.88
N LYS A 40 -4.93 -40.47 8.81
CA LYS A 40 -5.04 -41.90 9.18
C LYS A 40 -5.47 -42.21 10.62
N HIS A 41 -5.63 -41.19 11.47
CA HIS A 41 -5.96 -41.31 12.90
C HIS A 41 -7.40 -40.91 13.24
N ARG A 42 -8.23 -40.51 12.27
CA ARG A 42 -9.67 -40.26 12.46
C ARG A 42 -10.45 -41.47 11.96
N GLY A 43 -11.47 -41.91 12.71
CA GLY A 43 -12.24 -43.13 12.46
C GLY A 43 -12.69 -43.34 11.01
N GLU A 44 -12.81 -44.61 10.62
CA GLU A 44 -12.82 -45.10 9.24
C GLU A 44 -13.96 -44.56 8.35
N ASP A 45 -15.08 -44.09 8.92
CA ASP A 45 -16.29 -43.79 8.14
C ASP A 45 -16.43 -42.31 7.68
N GLU A 46 -15.68 -41.35 8.24
CA GLU A 46 -15.78 -39.90 7.91
C GLU A 46 -14.42 -39.22 7.66
N MET A 47 -13.40 -40.00 7.29
CA MET A 47 -12.00 -39.53 7.34
C MET A 47 -11.68 -38.35 6.40
N CYS A 48 -12.39 -38.22 5.27
CA CYS A 48 -12.14 -37.21 4.22
C CYS A 48 -13.22 -36.14 4.08
N ASP A 49 -14.20 -36.11 4.98
CA ASP A 49 -15.18 -35.04 5.05
C ASP A 49 -14.83 -34.00 6.11
N LEU A 50 -15.39 -32.79 5.92
CA LEU A 50 -15.13 -31.68 6.81
C LEU A 50 -15.94 -31.87 8.10
N ASP A 51 -15.23 -31.91 9.22
CA ASP A 51 -15.85 -31.95 10.54
C ASP A 51 -16.56 -30.61 10.85
N SER A 52 -17.48 -30.62 11.80
CA SER A 52 -18.24 -29.43 12.25
C SER A 52 -17.29 -28.30 12.64
N ARG A 53 -16.24 -28.60 13.41
CA ARG A 53 -15.24 -27.60 13.84
C ARG A 53 -14.45 -27.02 12.66
N GLU A 54 -14.11 -27.84 11.67
CA GLU A 54 -13.39 -27.38 10.47
C GLU A 54 -14.27 -26.44 9.65
N THR A 55 -15.55 -26.78 9.52
CA THR A 55 -16.56 -25.97 8.85
C THR A 55 -16.78 -24.63 9.58
N GLU A 56 -16.85 -24.63 10.91
CA GLU A 56 -16.93 -23.41 11.72
C GLU A 56 -15.73 -22.48 11.50
N ILE A 57 -14.50 -23.02 11.48
CA ILE A 57 -13.28 -22.24 11.22
C ILE A 57 -13.32 -21.60 9.83
N LEU A 58 -13.72 -22.37 8.80
CA LEU A 58 -13.85 -21.87 7.43
C LEU A 58 -14.94 -20.82 7.29
N PHE A 59 -16.07 -21.00 7.97
CA PHE A 59 -17.16 -20.02 7.99
C PHE A 59 -16.73 -18.72 8.68
N PHE A 60 -16.02 -18.81 9.81
CA PHE A 60 -15.45 -17.66 10.49
C PHE A 60 -14.45 -16.91 9.60
N LEU A 61 -13.59 -17.64 8.87
CA LEU A 61 -12.67 -17.05 7.89
C LEU A 61 -13.44 -16.24 6.82
N LEU A 62 -14.52 -16.79 6.26
CA LEU A 62 -15.35 -16.09 5.27
C LEU A 62 -15.94 -14.80 5.85
N ILE A 63 -16.45 -14.83 7.08
CA ILE A 63 -16.96 -13.64 7.77
C ILE A 63 -15.86 -12.60 7.95
N VAL A 64 -14.69 -13.00 8.43
CA VAL A 64 -13.56 -12.08 8.65
C VAL A 64 -13.14 -11.40 7.35
N ILE A 65 -12.99 -12.18 6.27
CA ILE A 65 -12.65 -11.65 4.94
C ILE A 65 -13.75 -10.69 4.47
N MET A 66 -15.02 -11.04 4.61
CA MET A 66 -16.15 -10.17 4.22
C MET A 66 -16.17 -8.85 5.00
N ILE A 67 -16.03 -8.89 6.33
CA ILE A 67 -16.02 -7.69 7.19
C ILE A 67 -14.82 -6.79 6.83
N ARG A 68 -13.63 -7.39 6.69
CA ARG A 68 -12.41 -6.65 6.35
C ARG A 68 -12.51 -6.02 4.96
N SER A 69 -13.05 -6.74 3.99
CA SER A 69 -13.32 -6.23 2.64
C SER A 69 -14.18 -4.97 2.67
N ARG A 70 -15.31 -5.03 3.40
CA ARG A 70 -16.22 -3.89 3.52
C ARG A 70 -15.57 -2.68 4.22
N LYS A 71 -14.72 -2.92 5.22
CA LYS A 71 -14.06 -1.84 5.98
C LYS A 71 -12.96 -1.15 5.17
N THR A 72 -12.08 -1.92 4.52
CA THR A 72 -10.95 -1.40 3.74
C THR A 72 -11.45 -0.61 2.53
N GLY A 73 -12.54 -1.05 1.89
CA GLY A 73 -13.12 -0.41 0.70
C GLY A 73 -12.10 -0.16 -0.42
N SER A 74 -11.06 -0.99 -0.46
CA SER A 74 -10.11 -1.02 -1.57
C SER A 74 -10.84 -1.52 -2.81
N VAL A 75 -10.81 -0.73 -3.88
CA VAL A 75 -11.47 -1.04 -5.16
C VAL A 75 -10.65 -1.99 -6.04
N THR A 76 -9.41 -2.32 -5.63
CA THR A 76 -8.54 -3.21 -6.40
C THR A 76 -8.63 -4.65 -5.89
N MET A 77 -8.92 -5.58 -6.81
CA MET A 77 -9.00 -7.01 -6.54
C MET A 77 -7.73 -7.57 -5.89
N ILE A 78 -6.57 -7.02 -6.26
CA ILE A 78 -5.26 -7.47 -5.76
C ILE A 78 -5.07 -7.19 -4.28
N ASN A 79 -5.42 -5.98 -3.81
CA ASN A 79 -5.27 -5.65 -2.38
C ASN A 79 -6.23 -6.49 -1.52
N TYR A 80 -7.42 -6.80 -2.05
CA TYR A 80 -8.35 -7.72 -1.41
C TYR A 80 -7.78 -9.13 -1.32
N LEU A 81 -7.19 -9.63 -2.41
CA LEU A 81 -6.58 -10.96 -2.47
C LEU A 81 -5.36 -11.06 -1.52
N SER A 82 -4.44 -10.10 -1.56
CA SER A 82 -3.29 -10.03 -0.66
C SER A 82 -3.70 -10.00 0.82
N SER A 83 -4.71 -9.19 1.17
CA SER A 83 -5.22 -9.13 2.55
C SER A 83 -5.85 -10.47 2.97
N SER A 84 -6.57 -11.14 2.06
CA SER A 84 -7.19 -12.44 2.32
C SER A 84 -6.15 -13.52 2.61
N PHE A 85 -4.99 -13.51 1.93
CA PHE A 85 -3.94 -14.51 2.17
C PHE A 85 -3.44 -14.56 3.61
N LEU A 86 -3.34 -13.41 4.29
CA LEU A 86 -2.94 -13.39 5.70
C LEU A 86 -3.95 -14.16 6.57
N TYR A 87 -5.25 -13.84 6.41
CA TYR A 87 -6.31 -14.50 7.19
C TYR A 87 -6.38 -15.99 6.86
N THR A 88 -6.26 -16.35 5.58
CA THR A 88 -6.32 -17.75 5.17
C THR A 88 -5.11 -18.55 5.63
N LYS A 89 -3.91 -17.95 5.73
CA LYS A 89 -2.73 -18.60 6.34
C LYS A 89 -2.96 -18.89 7.81
N VAL A 90 -3.52 -17.93 8.57
CA VAL A 90 -3.84 -18.14 9.99
C VAL A 90 -4.88 -19.27 10.14
N ALA A 91 -5.95 -19.23 9.37
CA ALA A 91 -6.98 -20.28 9.40
C ALA A 91 -6.42 -21.66 9.00
N ASN A 92 -5.61 -21.74 7.94
CA ASN A 92 -4.97 -23.00 7.55
C ASN A 92 -4.00 -23.50 8.61
N ALA A 93 -3.23 -22.63 9.26
CA ALA A 93 -2.35 -23.03 10.35
C ALA A 93 -3.14 -23.66 11.52
N ILE A 94 -4.30 -23.08 11.86
CA ILE A 94 -5.20 -23.63 12.88
C ILE A 94 -5.77 -24.99 12.43
N LEU A 95 -6.24 -25.11 11.18
CA LEU A 95 -6.77 -26.36 10.64
C LEU A 95 -5.71 -27.47 10.62
N TRP A 96 -4.50 -27.16 10.15
CA TRP A 96 -3.38 -28.11 10.17
C TRP A 96 -2.99 -28.50 11.59
N ALA A 97 -2.92 -27.55 12.53
CA ALA A 97 -2.63 -27.83 13.94
C ALA A 97 -3.75 -28.64 14.64
N TYR A 98 -5.01 -28.42 14.25
CA TYR A 98 -6.16 -29.20 14.74
C TYR A 98 -6.09 -30.65 14.28
N SER A 99 -5.61 -30.90 13.06
CA SER A 99 -5.37 -32.26 12.58
C SER A 99 -4.19 -32.93 13.30
N ASP A 100 -3.04 -32.26 13.33
CA ASP A 100 -1.86 -32.67 14.10
C ASP A 100 -0.97 -31.43 14.29
N PHE A 101 -0.58 -31.18 15.53
CA PHE A 101 0.25 -30.03 15.87
C PHE A 101 1.55 -29.93 15.03
N ARG A 102 2.14 -31.07 14.64
CA ARG A 102 3.35 -31.15 13.80
C ARG A 102 3.10 -30.59 12.40
N TYR A 103 1.96 -30.88 11.80
CA TYR A 103 1.59 -30.33 10.49
C TYR A 103 1.30 -28.84 10.58
N GLY A 104 0.67 -28.38 11.66
CA GLY A 104 0.51 -26.96 11.95
C GLY A 104 1.85 -26.20 12.01
N LEU A 105 2.82 -26.75 12.75
CA LEU A 105 4.17 -26.18 12.84
C LEU A 105 4.88 -26.17 11.48
N GLY A 106 4.79 -27.28 10.73
CA GLY A 106 5.35 -27.37 9.38
C GLY A 106 4.74 -26.34 8.42
N PHE A 107 3.43 -26.12 8.49
CA PHE A 107 2.75 -25.11 7.68
C PHE A 107 3.18 -23.68 8.05
N LEU A 108 3.40 -23.39 9.34
CA LEU A 108 3.92 -22.10 9.79
C LEU A 108 5.35 -21.85 9.28
N LEU A 109 6.22 -22.87 9.34
CA LEU A 109 7.57 -22.79 8.77
C LEU A 109 7.53 -22.55 7.26
N LEU A 110 6.62 -23.24 6.55
CA LEU A 110 6.39 -23.00 5.11
C LEU A 110 5.91 -21.57 4.84
N CYS A 111 5.00 -21.02 5.67
CA CYS A 111 4.56 -19.63 5.56
C CYS A 111 5.71 -18.64 5.68
N VAL A 112 6.61 -18.84 6.64
CA VAL A 112 7.80 -17.99 6.83
C VAL A 112 8.74 -18.12 5.64
N LEU A 113 9.06 -19.35 5.23
CA LEU A 113 9.94 -19.62 4.10
C LEU A 113 9.43 -18.99 2.80
N VAL A 114 8.14 -19.17 2.48
CA VAL A 114 7.51 -18.54 1.31
C VAL A 114 7.52 -17.03 1.43
N GLY A 115 7.28 -16.46 2.62
CA GLY A 115 7.35 -15.02 2.84
C GLY A 115 8.74 -14.43 2.58
N MET A 116 9.81 -15.18 2.91
CA MET A 116 11.19 -14.77 2.64
C MET A 116 11.59 -14.95 1.17
N LEU A 117 11.19 -16.06 0.53
CA LEU A 117 11.56 -16.37 -0.86
C LEU A 117 10.71 -15.60 -1.89
N LEU A 118 9.44 -15.40 -1.58
CA LEU A 118 8.43 -14.80 -2.46
C LEU A 118 7.73 -13.66 -1.70
N PRO A 119 8.38 -12.49 -1.55
CA PRO A 119 7.72 -11.33 -0.97
C PRO A 119 6.62 -10.80 -1.90
N GLU A 120 5.68 -10.04 -1.32
CA GLU A 120 4.62 -9.40 -2.08
C GLU A 120 5.21 -8.46 -3.16
N PRO A 121 4.76 -8.55 -4.43
CA PRO A 121 5.31 -7.71 -5.49
C PRO A 121 4.89 -6.24 -5.29
N THR A 122 5.85 -5.40 -4.89
CA THR A 122 5.68 -3.95 -4.83
C THR A 122 6.02 -3.29 -6.17
N TYR A 123 5.54 -2.05 -6.39
CA TYR A 123 5.97 -1.22 -7.52
C TYR A 123 7.50 -1.05 -7.51
N LYS A 124 8.15 -1.36 -8.63
CA LYS A 124 9.61 -1.22 -8.85
C LYS A 124 9.96 -0.28 -10.01
N GLY A 125 8.99 0.53 -10.45
CA GLY A 125 9.23 1.50 -11.52
C GLY A 125 10.01 2.72 -11.02
N PRO A 126 10.33 3.67 -11.91
CA PRO A 126 10.92 4.94 -11.50
C PRO A 126 9.96 5.68 -10.55
N GLU A 127 10.49 6.28 -9.49
CA GLU A 127 9.74 7.20 -8.65
C GLU A 127 10.51 8.52 -8.53
N HIS A 128 9.79 9.63 -8.55
CA HIS A 128 10.34 10.98 -8.41
C HIS A 128 9.79 11.62 -7.14
N ILE A 129 10.17 11.05 -6.00
CA ILE A 129 9.68 11.45 -4.67
C ILE A 129 10.83 11.99 -3.84
N THR A 130 10.66 13.20 -3.33
CA THR A 130 11.57 13.80 -2.34
C THR A 130 11.14 13.40 -0.94
N TYR A 131 12.04 12.80 -0.17
CA TYR A 131 11.76 12.40 1.22
C TYR A 131 12.22 13.49 2.18
N PHE A 132 11.27 14.13 2.88
CA PHE A 132 11.58 15.13 3.88
C PHE A 132 11.70 14.49 5.26
N ARG A 133 12.77 14.84 5.96
CA ARG A 133 13.13 14.27 7.28
C ARG A 133 12.94 15.24 8.44
N THR A 134 12.74 16.53 8.18
CA THR A 134 12.61 17.53 9.24
C THR A 134 11.66 18.62 8.80
N ALA A 135 10.97 19.24 9.75
CA ALA A 135 10.13 20.42 9.48
C ALA A 135 10.89 21.54 8.78
N GLN A 136 12.11 21.85 9.25
CA GLN A 136 12.91 22.92 8.68
C GLN A 136 13.21 22.69 7.19
N SER A 137 13.75 21.52 6.84
CA SER A 137 14.05 21.18 5.44
C SER A 137 12.83 21.25 4.53
N PHE A 138 11.64 20.90 5.03
CA PHE A 138 10.42 20.98 4.23
C PHE A 138 9.97 22.43 4.02
N GLU A 139 9.97 23.24 5.08
CA GLU A 139 9.60 24.65 5.00
C GLU A 139 10.56 25.46 4.13
N ASP A 140 11.86 25.19 4.26
CA ASP A 140 12.88 25.83 3.43
C ASP A 140 12.65 25.53 1.95
N GLU A 141 12.26 24.29 1.62
CA GLU A 141 11.96 23.91 0.24
C GLU A 141 10.67 24.56 -0.28
N LEU A 142 9.63 24.64 0.55
CA LEU A 142 8.39 25.36 0.22
C LEU A 142 8.60 26.87 0.05
N ALA A 143 9.49 27.46 0.84
CA ALA A 143 9.79 28.89 0.80
C ALA A 143 10.75 29.27 -0.33
N ARG A 144 11.67 28.36 -0.71
CA ARG A 144 12.72 28.60 -1.71
C ARG A 144 12.17 28.99 -3.08
N ASP A 145 11.17 28.27 -3.57
CA ASP A 145 10.52 28.59 -4.85
C ASP A 145 9.02 28.31 -4.80
N LYS A 146 8.27 29.37 -4.50
CA LYS A 146 6.80 29.33 -4.39
C LYS A 146 6.10 28.96 -5.71
N ARG A 147 6.80 29.01 -6.84
CA ARG A 147 6.26 28.62 -8.16
C ARG A 147 6.16 27.11 -8.32
N ILE A 148 6.84 26.34 -7.48
CA ILE A 148 6.79 24.88 -7.50
C ILE A 148 5.57 24.41 -6.72
N ASN A 149 4.70 23.66 -7.38
CA ASN A 149 3.60 22.96 -6.74
C ASN A 149 4.13 21.65 -6.12
N TRP A 150 3.77 21.39 -4.87
CA TRP A 150 4.21 20.20 -4.15
C TRP A 150 3.03 19.35 -3.72
N LEU A 151 2.98 18.10 -4.17
CA LEU A 151 2.06 17.11 -3.63
C LEU A 151 2.78 16.29 -2.57
N ILE A 152 2.37 16.43 -1.31
CA ILE A 152 3.06 15.84 -0.17
C ILE A 152 2.19 14.79 0.51
N CYS A 153 2.73 13.58 0.65
CA CYS A 153 2.09 12.48 1.36
C CYS A 153 2.71 12.32 2.75
N PHE A 154 1.89 12.57 3.77
CA PHE A 154 2.16 12.26 5.16
C PHE A 154 1.71 10.82 5.45
N TYR A 155 2.64 9.98 5.88
CA TYR A 155 2.42 8.55 6.02
C TYR A 155 3.15 7.98 7.25
N THR A 156 2.83 6.73 7.57
CA THR A 156 3.64 5.89 8.45
C THR A 156 3.90 4.54 7.79
N VAL A 157 4.99 3.87 8.16
CA VAL A 157 5.39 2.58 7.58
C VAL A 157 4.52 1.41 8.02
N TRP A 158 3.84 1.53 9.16
CA TRP A 158 3.07 0.45 9.78
C TRP A 158 1.56 0.53 9.46
N ASN A 159 1.07 1.66 8.94
CA ASN A 159 -0.35 1.81 8.61
C ASN A 159 -0.68 1.11 7.28
N PRO A 160 -1.62 0.14 7.24
CA PRO A 160 -1.95 -0.60 6.03
C PRO A 160 -2.45 0.26 4.87
N SER A 161 -3.19 1.33 5.15
CA SER A 161 -3.67 2.27 4.11
C SER A 161 -2.51 3.01 3.46
N CYS A 162 -1.47 3.37 4.24
CA CYS A 162 -0.26 3.99 3.72
C CYS A 162 0.55 3.03 2.86
N VAL A 163 0.75 1.78 3.30
CA VAL A 163 1.48 0.75 2.55
C VAL A 163 0.80 0.49 1.20
N ASN A 164 -0.54 0.38 1.19
CA ASN A 164 -1.32 0.18 -0.03
C ASN A 164 -1.30 1.39 -0.97
N PHE A 165 -1.17 2.61 -0.43
CA PHE A 165 -1.13 3.84 -1.22
C PHE A 165 0.26 4.16 -1.80
N ALA A 166 1.34 3.75 -1.12
CA ALA A 166 2.71 4.01 -1.54
C ALA A 166 2.99 3.70 -3.03
N PRO A 167 2.64 2.52 -3.60
CA PRO A 167 2.90 2.24 -5.01
C PRO A 167 2.07 3.12 -5.97
N ILE A 168 0.87 3.55 -5.55
CA ILE A 168 0.02 4.45 -6.33
C ILE A 168 0.66 5.84 -6.39
N PHE A 169 1.13 6.32 -5.24
CA PHE A 169 1.81 7.62 -5.15
C PHE A 169 3.12 7.64 -5.95
N ALA A 170 3.89 6.54 -5.93
CA ALA A 170 5.08 6.36 -6.77
C ALA A 170 4.75 6.42 -8.26
N GLU A 171 3.74 5.68 -8.72
CA GLU A 171 3.30 5.71 -10.13
C GLU A 171 2.83 7.10 -10.57
N LEU A 172 2.10 7.83 -9.71
CA LEU A 172 1.70 9.21 -9.98
C LEU A 172 2.91 10.15 -10.04
N SER A 173 3.91 9.99 -9.17
CA SER A 173 5.14 10.78 -9.23
C SER A 173 5.90 10.56 -10.54
N ALA A 174 5.93 9.32 -11.03
CA ALA A 174 6.59 8.99 -12.29
C ALA A 174 5.91 9.65 -13.50
N GLU A 175 4.58 9.78 -13.46
CA GLU A 175 3.78 10.30 -14.57
C GLU A 175 3.69 11.84 -14.60
N TYR A 176 3.61 12.48 -13.43
CA TYR A 176 3.30 13.92 -13.32
C TYR A 176 4.47 14.80 -12.88
N ASN A 177 5.64 14.22 -12.56
CA ASN A 177 6.76 14.99 -12.06
C ASN A 177 7.33 15.94 -13.13
N LEU A 178 7.45 17.21 -12.77
CA LEU A 178 8.06 18.29 -13.53
C LEU A 178 8.90 19.18 -12.59
N ASP A 179 9.70 20.09 -13.14
CA ASP A 179 10.50 21.02 -12.31
C ASP A 179 9.63 21.94 -11.43
N ASN A 180 8.39 22.17 -11.84
CA ASN A 180 7.38 23.00 -11.17
C ASN A 180 6.18 22.21 -10.61
N LEU A 181 6.20 20.87 -10.68
CA LEU A 181 5.25 19.98 -10.03
C LEU A 181 5.99 18.77 -9.46
N LYS A 182 6.20 18.78 -8.14
CA LYS A 182 7.02 17.79 -7.44
C LYS A 182 6.21 16.99 -6.43
N PHE A 183 6.71 15.79 -6.15
CA PHE A 183 6.09 14.87 -5.19
C PHE A 183 7.02 14.67 -4.00
N GLY A 184 6.44 14.62 -2.80
CA GLY A 184 7.19 14.42 -1.57
C GLY A 184 6.50 13.50 -0.58
N LYS A 185 7.30 12.91 0.31
CA LYS A 185 6.84 12.02 1.37
C LYS A 185 7.45 12.40 2.71
N ILE A 186 6.63 12.34 3.77
CA ILE A 186 7.02 12.66 5.14
C ILE A 186 6.52 11.56 6.05
N ASP A 187 7.46 10.88 6.73
CA ASP A 187 7.14 9.84 7.71
C ASP A 187 6.84 10.48 9.06
N ILE A 188 5.56 10.65 9.38
CA ILE A 188 5.14 11.29 10.62
C ILE A 188 5.28 10.37 11.85
N GLY A 189 5.47 9.07 11.63
CA GLY A 189 5.76 8.13 12.72
C GLY A 189 7.20 8.26 13.19
N ARG A 190 8.10 8.72 12.32
CA ARG A 190 9.50 9.04 12.66
C ARG A 190 9.70 10.52 13.04
N PHE A 191 8.90 11.41 12.44
CA PHE A 191 9.00 12.86 12.61
C PHE A 191 7.68 13.43 13.15
N PRO A 192 7.36 13.21 14.45
CA PRO A 192 6.08 13.59 15.04
C PRO A 192 5.85 15.11 15.07
N GLU A 193 6.91 15.92 15.02
CA GLU A 193 6.82 17.38 14.90
C GLU A 193 6.05 17.81 13.64
N MET A 194 6.15 17.04 12.56
CA MET A 194 5.40 17.26 11.33
C MET A 194 3.92 16.93 11.51
N ALA A 195 3.64 15.85 12.23
CA ALA A 195 2.28 15.44 12.58
C ALA A 195 1.57 16.56 13.36
N GLN A 196 2.23 17.10 14.39
CA GLN A 196 1.70 18.18 15.21
C GLN A 196 1.46 19.45 14.40
N LYS A 197 2.44 19.87 13.59
CA LYS A 197 2.34 21.09 12.78
C LYS A 197 1.16 21.07 11.82
N TYR A 198 0.96 19.95 11.11
CA TYR A 198 -0.14 19.81 10.15
C TYR A 198 -1.43 19.25 10.76
N ARG A 199 -1.46 19.04 12.09
CA ARG A 199 -2.59 18.50 12.85
C ARG A 199 -3.05 17.15 12.31
N ILE A 200 -2.10 16.27 12.05
CA ILE A 200 -2.31 14.90 11.57
C ILE A 200 -2.03 13.95 12.73
N SER A 201 -3.04 13.16 13.10
CA SER A 201 -2.95 12.10 14.08
C SER A 201 -2.49 10.80 13.43
N ASP A 202 -1.41 10.26 13.96
CA ASP A 202 -0.84 8.96 13.63
C ASP A 202 -1.37 7.83 14.53
N SER A 203 -2.45 8.05 15.29
CA SER A 203 -3.05 6.97 16.09
C SER A 203 -3.58 5.84 15.19
N SER A 204 -3.43 4.58 15.62
CA SER A 204 -3.95 3.42 14.87
C SER A 204 -5.48 3.42 14.70
N PHE A 205 -6.20 4.18 15.53
CA PHE A 205 -7.65 4.36 15.42
C PHE A 205 -8.04 5.57 14.55
N SER A 206 -7.08 6.44 14.24
CA SER A 206 -7.27 7.59 13.35
C SER A 206 -7.49 7.12 11.91
N ARG A 207 -8.39 7.82 11.20
CA ARG A 207 -8.61 7.65 9.75
C ARG A 207 -7.95 8.76 8.93
N GLN A 208 -7.02 9.51 9.54
CA GLN A 208 -6.30 10.58 8.85
C GLN A 208 -5.17 10.07 7.96
N LEU A 209 -4.66 8.86 8.20
CA LEU A 209 -3.56 8.31 7.40
C LEU A 209 -4.04 7.43 6.23
N PRO A 210 -3.40 7.56 5.04
CA PRO A 210 -2.46 8.62 4.66
C PRO A 210 -3.17 9.98 4.55
N THR A 211 -2.44 11.07 4.81
CA THR A 211 -2.89 12.43 4.46
C THR A 211 -2.07 12.91 3.29
N VAL A 212 -2.71 13.40 2.23
CA VAL A 212 -2.06 14.03 1.09
C VAL A 212 -2.49 15.48 1.02
N ILE A 213 -1.52 16.37 0.89
CA ILE A 213 -1.73 17.82 0.82
C ILE A 213 -1.06 18.37 -0.43
N LEU A 214 -1.78 19.17 -1.20
CA LEU A 214 -1.25 19.96 -2.30
C LEU A 214 -0.86 21.34 -1.77
N PHE A 215 0.40 21.70 -1.96
CA PHE A 215 0.94 23.02 -1.67
C PHE A 215 1.13 23.80 -2.97
N GLN A 216 0.58 25.01 -3.02
CA GLN A 216 0.71 25.95 -4.13
C GLN A 216 1.07 27.32 -3.56
N ASN A 217 2.02 28.02 -4.19
CA ASN A 217 2.50 29.31 -3.69
C ASN A 217 3.01 29.25 -2.22
N GLY A 218 3.55 28.10 -1.82
CA GLY A 218 4.02 27.82 -0.45
C GLY A 218 2.91 27.69 0.59
N LYS A 219 1.64 27.56 0.18
CA LYS A 219 0.48 27.41 1.08
C LYS A 219 -0.29 26.14 0.76
N GLU A 220 -0.94 25.58 1.78
CA GLU A 220 -1.88 24.48 1.61
C GLU A 220 -3.09 24.92 0.78
N SER A 221 -3.34 24.20 -0.32
CA SER A 221 -4.44 24.45 -1.26
C SER A 221 -5.56 23.42 -1.08
N GLU A 222 -5.20 22.14 -1.08
CA GLU A 222 -6.16 21.02 -1.01
C GLU A 222 -5.61 19.90 -0.11
N ARG A 223 -6.48 19.24 0.68
CA ARG A 223 -6.11 18.16 1.61
C ARG A 223 -7.06 16.98 1.50
N ARG A 224 -6.52 15.76 1.49
CA ARG A 224 -7.28 14.51 1.61
C ARG A 224 -6.69 13.59 2.68
N PRO A 225 -7.50 12.98 3.56
CA PRO A 225 -8.96 13.16 3.71
C PRO A 225 -9.33 14.55 4.26
N MET A 226 -10.48 15.09 3.85
CA MET A 226 -10.99 16.36 4.37
C MET A 226 -11.62 16.17 5.76
N ALA A 227 -11.46 17.15 6.63
CA ALA A 227 -12.24 17.27 7.86
C ALA A 227 -13.41 18.23 7.63
N ASP A 228 -14.60 17.88 8.10
CA ASP A 228 -15.72 18.81 8.11
C ASP A 228 -15.56 19.89 9.21
N ALA A 229 -16.48 20.86 9.25
CA ALA A 229 -16.46 21.93 10.26
C ALA A 229 -16.58 21.41 11.71
N LYS A 230 -17.03 20.17 11.91
CA LYS A 230 -17.15 19.49 13.22
C LYS A 230 -15.94 18.59 13.50
N GLY A 231 -14.92 18.60 12.64
CA GLY A 231 -13.72 17.77 12.76
C GLY A 231 -13.91 16.31 12.33
N LYS A 232 -15.07 15.93 11.79
CA LYS A 232 -15.32 14.58 11.29
C LYS A 232 -14.69 14.41 9.92
N LEU A 233 -13.90 13.34 9.78
CA LEU A 233 -13.19 13.03 8.55
C LEU A 233 -14.11 12.42 7.51
N GLN A 234 -14.09 12.98 6.31
CA GLN A 234 -14.73 12.40 5.14
C GLN A 234 -13.90 11.25 4.61
N LYS A 235 -14.54 10.09 4.40
CA LYS A 235 -13.87 8.90 3.87
C LYS A 235 -13.36 9.20 2.47
N PHE A 236 -12.06 9.04 2.24
CA PHE A 236 -11.43 9.18 0.94
C PHE A 236 -10.74 7.88 0.53
N PHE A 237 -10.98 7.43 -0.70
CA PHE A 237 -10.35 6.23 -1.25
C PHE A 237 -9.16 6.65 -2.11
N PHE A 238 -7.96 6.29 -1.67
CA PHE A 238 -6.71 6.62 -2.34
C PHE A 238 -6.44 5.70 -3.55
N SER A 239 -7.22 5.86 -4.61
CA SER A 239 -6.94 5.29 -5.93
C SER A 239 -6.25 6.32 -6.83
N SER A 240 -5.53 5.87 -7.87
CA SER A 240 -4.92 6.77 -8.86
C SER A 240 -5.93 7.77 -9.42
N ASP A 241 -7.12 7.28 -9.81
CA ASP A 241 -8.14 8.10 -10.45
C ASP A 241 -8.73 9.13 -9.49
N ASN A 242 -8.99 8.73 -8.24
CA ASN A 242 -9.49 9.65 -7.21
C ASN A 242 -8.46 10.71 -6.83
N VAL A 243 -7.17 10.36 -6.77
CA VAL A 243 -6.10 11.33 -6.49
C VAL A 243 -5.96 12.30 -7.66
N ARG A 244 -5.97 11.83 -8.91
CA ARG A 244 -5.97 12.70 -10.10
C ARG A 244 -7.14 13.68 -10.10
N ALA A 245 -8.34 13.19 -9.80
CA ALA A 245 -9.54 14.01 -9.77
C ALA A 245 -9.54 15.00 -8.59
N ALA A 246 -9.25 14.53 -7.37
CA ALA A 246 -9.32 15.35 -6.16
C ALA A 246 -8.31 16.48 -6.13
N PHE A 247 -7.10 16.27 -6.67
CA PHE A 247 -6.05 17.28 -6.73
C PHE A 247 -5.93 17.95 -8.11
N GLY A 248 -6.83 17.64 -9.05
CA GLY A 248 -6.82 18.22 -10.39
C GLY A 248 -5.51 18.01 -11.16
N LEU A 249 -4.82 16.88 -10.95
CA LEU A 249 -3.44 16.67 -11.42
C LEU A 249 -3.27 16.86 -12.93
N ASN A 250 -4.27 16.45 -13.72
CA ASN A 250 -4.24 16.64 -15.18
C ASN A 250 -4.21 18.13 -15.57
N ASN A 251 -4.99 18.96 -14.88
CA ASN A 251 -5.06 20.39 -15.15
C ASN A 251 -3.79 21.08 -14.64
N LEU A 252 -3.35 20.71 -13.44
CA LEU A 252 -2.12 21.24 -12.84
C LEU A 252 -0.90 20.93 -13.71
N TYR A 253 -0.81 19.71 -14.24
CA TYR A 253 0.26 19.30 -15.14
C TYR A 253 0.26 20.10 -16.44
N LYS A 254 -0.91 20.27 -17.07
CA LYS A 254 -1.04 21.12 -18.28
C LYS A 254 -0.56 22.55 -18.02
N GLN A 255 -1.02 23.16 -16.92
CA GLN A 255 -0.60 24.50 -16.51
C GLN A 255 0.91 24.59 -16.28
N CYS A 256 1.51 23.56 -15.69
CA CYS A 256 2.94 23.48 -15.45
C CYS A 256 3.75 23.31 -16.74
N VAL A 257 3.25 22.54 -17.71
CA VAL A 257 3.86 22.39 -19.03
C VAL A 257 3.77 23.69 -19.83
N GLU A 258 2.64 24.40 -19.76
CA GLU A 258 2.43 25.67 -20.44
C GLU A 258 3.25 26.82 -19.82
N ASN A 259 3.54 26.75 -18.52
CA ASN A 259 4.30 27.76 -17.78
C ASN A 259 5.55 27.16 -17.11
N PRO A 260 6.56 26.74 -17.90
CA PRO A 260 7.77 26.16 -17.35
C PRO A 260 8.53 27.21 -16.53
N ILE A 261 9.08 26.78 -15.39
CA ILE A 261 10.00 27.64 -14.64
C ILE A 261 11.27 27.76 -15.49
N PRO A 262 11.72 28.98 -15.86
CA PRO A 262 12.98 29.13 -16.57
C PRO A 262 14.08 28.57 -15.68
N VAL A 263 14.78 27.54 -16.17
CA VAL A 263 15.91 26.92 -15.48
C VAL A 263 16.85 28.05 -15.08
N LYS A 264 16.96 28.33 -13.77
CA LYS A 264 17.92 29.33 -13.29
C LYS A 264 19.26 28.97 -13.91
N ALA A 265 19.89 29.95 -14.54
CA ALA A 265 21.17 29.89 -15.23
C ALA A 265 22.37 29.58 -14.30
N ALA A 266 22.19 28.72 -13.30
CA ALA A 266 23.24 28.24 -12.40
C ALA A 266 24.27 27.35 -13.14
N VAL A 267 23.88 26.74 -14.27
CA VAL A 267 24.81 25.94 -15.09
C VAL A 267 25.67 26.82 -16.01
N LYS A 268 25.18 27.98 -16.47
CA LYS A 268 25.97 28.90 -17.33
C LYS A 268 26.95 29.77 -16.55
N GLN A 269 26.67 30.13 -15.30
CA GLN A 269 27.62 30.90 -14.49
C GLN A 269 28.82 30.04 -14.05
N ASN A 270 28.63 28.76 -13.74
CA ASN A 270 29.74 27.85 -13.43
C ASN A 270 30.60 27.54 -14.67
N ALA A 271 29.99 27.38 -15.85
CA ALA A 271 30.75 27.19 -17.09
C ALA A 271 31.53 28.44 -17.53
N ALA A 272 30.99 29.64 -17.28
CA ALA A 272 31.68 30.91 -17.58
C ALA A 272 32.77 31.27 -16.56
N ALA A 273 32.64 30.85 -15.29
CA ALA A 273 33.66 31.00 -14.26
C ALA A 273 34.86 30.05 -14.48
N ILE A 274 34.59 28.83 -14.95
CA ILE A 274 35.65 27.86 -15.32
C ILE A 274 36.41 28.33 -16.57
N LYS A 275 35.73 28.98 -17.54
CA LYS A 275 36.39 29.57 -18.72
C LYS A 275 37.13 30.89 -18.47
N LYS A 276 36.98 31.51 -17.30
CA LYS A 276 37.72 32.71 -16.89
C LYS A 276 38.89 32.42 -15.93
N SER A 277 39.07 31.14 -15.57
CA SER A 277 40.15 30.67 -14.70
C SER A 277 41.12 29.70 -15.42
N GLN A 278 40.99 29.58 -16.74
CA GLN A 278 41.99 29.06 -17.67
C GLN A 278 42.43 30.18 -18.59
#